data_AF-A0AAN6XQW2-F1
#
_entry.id   AF-A0AAN6XQW2-F1
#
_cell.length_a   1.000
_cell.length_b   1.000
_cell.length_c   1.000
_cell.angle_alpha   90.00
_cell.angle_beta   90.00
_cell.angle_gamma   90.00
#
_symmetry.space_group_name_H-M   'P 1'
#
loop_
_entity.id
_entity.type
_entity.pdbx_description
1 polymer ?
#
loop_
_entity_poly.entity_id
_entity_poly.type
_entity_poly.pdbx_seq_one_letter_code
_entity_poly.pdbx_strand_id
1 'polypeptide(L)'
;MAFLRQWARSLSTRTPLKPLTFPTTGFDLIPNDYTVEEEEFSPFSHGLFYPVRIGDVYNSQYQILGKLGYGTTSTIWLARNLLSHQHVTLKIYTRDRDHSDEFNLYSQINKANPSHPGSKFMRTAIDLFTIPQPGGKEHQCLVLKPAWRNWNQLTAFFPDNRFAPYLLKPGLQQLFQALDYLHTECKLIHTDIKPDNILLDLVDTSLFNTFTQSELTSPAPRKITTVNDTETTVYLSRTFSLPSNNQYGNNLLSDFGHAARGDVEHDYSCQPDYYRSPEVILEAPWSYPIDIWNIGVMIWDILQPTPLFSTQDPPRLQEDYTPRAHLASIVSLLGPPPADLLARGKHSHLVFDPTGSWIVDGDINILPQQQQQKTLEELEGRFEKGSREQEEFVQFMRCMLQWRPEDRWTAEELGVHPWIWDE
;
A
#
# COMPACT_ATOMS: atom_id res chain seq x y z
N MET A 1 -28.95 14.76 -11.46
CA MET A 1 -29.42 13.80 -12.47
C MET A 1 -28.58 13.90 -13.76
N ALA A 2 -27.34 13.38 -13.74
CA ALA A 2 -26.50 13.27 -14.94
C ALA A 2 -25.35 12.27 -14.73
N PHE A 3 -25.67 11.00 -14.43
CA PHE A 3 -24.69 9.89 -14.42
C PHE A 3 -25.31 8.62 -15.04
N LEU A 4 -26.03 8.80 -16.14
CA LEU A 4 -26.52 7.70 -16.98
C LEU A 4 -26.34 8.12 -18.44
N ARG A 5 -25.24 7.68 -19.06
CA ARG A 5 -25.11 7.38 -20.51
C ARG A 5 -23.64 7.27 -20.91
N GLN A 6 -23.06 6.10 -20.68
CA GLN A 6 -22.05 5.57 -21.60
C GLN A 6 -22.00 4.03 -21.61
N TRP A 7 -23.16 3.38 -21.57
CA TRP A 7 -23.32 1.96 -21.92
C TRP A 7 -24.66 1.75 -22.60
N ALA A 8 -24.75 2.16 -23.87
CA ALA A 8 -25.89 1.86 -24.71
C ALA A 8 -25.41 1.59 -26.13
N ARG A 9 -24.79 0.42 -26.33
CA ARG A 9 -24.67 -0.25 -27.63
C ARG A 9 -24.55 -1.76 -27.40
N SER A 10 -25.53 -2.50 -27.94
CA SER A 10 -25.76 -3.96 -27.91
C SER A 10 -26.46 -4.53 -26.67
N LEU A 11 -27.80 -4.49 -26.69
CA LEU A 11 -28.66 -5.35 -25.86
C LEU A 11 -28.65 -6.78 -26.44
N SER A 12 -27.60 -7.52 -26.17
CA SER A 12 -27.73 -8.95 -25.89
C SER A 12 -27.66 -9.05 -24.37
N THR A 13 -28.81 -9.06 -23.70
CA THR A 13 -28.87 -9.26 -22.25
C THR A 13 -28.46 -10.69 -21.98
N ARG A 14 -27.15 -10.93 -21.79
CA ARG A 14 -26.64 -12.21 -21.31
C ARG A 14 -27.39 -12.56 -20.04
N THR A 15 -27.91 -13.80 -19.97
CA THR A 15 -28.56 -14.31 -18.77
C THR A 15 -27.60 -14.18 -17.58
N PRO A 16 -28.07 -13.73 -16.40
CA PRO A 16 -27.27 -13.72 -15.20
C PRO A 16 -26.66 -15.09 -14.91
N LEU A 17 -25.41 -15.12 -14.44
CA LEU A 17 -24.78 -16.35 -13.98
C LEU A 17 -25.55 -16.91 -12.78
N LYS A 18 -25.74 -18.23 -12.77
CA LYS A 18 -26.22 -18.92 -11.57
C LYS A 18 -25.13 -18.87 -10.49
N PRO A 19 -25.47 -18.51 -9.24
CA PRO A 19 -24.54 -18.64 -8.12
C PRO A 19 -23.95 -20.05 -8.04
N LEU A 20 -22.63 -20.13 -7.79
CA LEU A 20 -21.96 -21.40 -7.52
C LEU A 20 -22.30 -21.87 -6.11
N THR A 21 -22.35 -23.17 -5.91
CA THR A 21 -22.46 -23.78 -4.58
C THR A 21 -21.09 -24.26 -4.15
N PHE A 22 -20.57 -23.71 -3.04
CA PHE A 22 -19.28 -24.10 -2.49
C PHE A 22 -19.43 -25.24 -1.47
N PRO A 23 -18.39 -26.08 -1.27
CA PRO A 23 -18.41 -27.13 -0.27
C PRO A 23 -18.59 -26.60 1.15
N THR A 24 -19.44 -27.26 1.93
CA THR A 24 -19.63 -26.98 3.36
C THR A 24 -18.79 -27.89 4.27
N THR A 25 -18.01 -28.81 3.67
CA THR A 25 -17.12 -29.77 4.35
C THR A 25 -15.86 -30.00 3.50
N GLY A 26 -14.84 -30.65 4.06
CA GLY A 26 -13.61 -31.00 3.33
C GLY A 26 -12.53 -29.90 3.33
N PHE A 27 -12.65 -28.94 4.24
CA PHE A 27 -11.61 -27.97 4.58
C PHE A 27 -10.95 -28.34 5.90
N ASP A 28 -9.72 -27.89 6.08
CA ASP A 28 -9.01 -28.00 7.35
C ASP A 28 -9.54 -26.98 8.35
N LEU A 29 -9.90 -27.46 9.55
CA LEU A 29 -10.29 -26.61 10.66
C LEU A 29 -9.06 -26.19 11.45
N ILE A 30 -8.90 -24.88 11.62
CA ILE A 30 -7.82 -24.31 12.41
C ILE A 30 -8.21 -24.35 13.89
N PRO A 31 -7.37 -24.89 14.78
CA PRO A 31 -7.66 -24.95 16.20
C PRO A 31 -7.80 -23.57 16.86
N ASN A 32 -8.60 -23.48 17.93
CA ASN A 32 -8.96 -22.19 18.53
C ASN A 32 -7.82 -21.45 19.26
N ASP A 33 -6.77 -22.16 19.64
CA ASP A 33 -5.56 -21.65 20.28
C ASP A 33 -4.65 -20.88 19.31
N TYR A 34 -4.87 -21.00 18.01
CA TYR A 34 -4.16 -20.20 17.00
C TYR A 34 -4.95 -18.93 16.70
N THR A 35 -4.26 -17.79 16.76
CA THR A 35 -4.76 -16.52 16.22
C THR A 35 -4.44 -16.49 14.74
N VAL A 36 -5.42 -16.18 13.90
CA VAL A 36 -5.23 -16.09 12.45
C VAL A 36 -5.80 -14.81 11.86
N GLU A 37 -5.03 -14.19 10.98
CA GLU A 37 -5.46 -13.09 10.12
C GLU A 37 -6.11 -11.92 10.87
N GLU A 38 -7.36 -11.56 10.57
CA GLU A 38 -8.04 -10.43 11.23
C GLU A 38 -8.19 -10.60 12.74
N GLU A 39 -8.06 -11.82 13.28
CA GLU A 39 -8.04 -12.06 14.73
C GLU A 39 -6.88 -11.35 15.43
N GLU A 40 -5.80 -11.02 14.70
CA GLU A 40 -4.65 -10.29 15.23
C GLU A 40 -5.00 -8.85 15.62
N PHE A 41 -6.09 -8.31 15.09
CA PHE A 41 -6.48 -6.92 15.32
C PHE A 41 -7.60 -6.80 16.35
N SER A 42 -7.42 -5.86 17.29
CA SER A 42 -8.42 -5.52 18.31
C SER A 42 -9.85 -5.34 17.75
N PRO A 43 -10.10 -4.70 16.59
CA PRO A 43 -11.46 -4.58 16.05
C PRO A 43 -12.19 -5.91 15.81
N PHE A 44 -11.48 -7.03 15.60
CA PHE A 44 -12.10 -8.34 15.42
C PHE A 44 -12.78 -8.83 16.68
N SER A 45 -12.11 -8.79 17.83
CA SER A 45 -12.69 -9.24 19.11
C SER A 45 -13.88 -8.38 19.56
N HIS A 46 -13.97 -7.15 19.06
CA HIS A 46 -15.13 -6.26 19.26
C HIS A 46 -16.27 -6.48 18.26
N GLY A 47 -16.13 -7.45 17.34
CA GLY A 47 -17.14 -7.75 16.31
C GLY A 47 -17.34 -6.59 15.32
N LEU A 48 -16.27 -5.89 14.98
CA LEU A 48 -16.32 -4.77 14.03
C LEU A 48 -16.12 -5.19 12.58
N PHE A 49 -15.62 -6.40 12.32
CA PHE A 49 -15.51 -6.99 10.98
C PHE A 49 -16.84 -7.63 10.54
N TYR A 50 -17.12 -7.59 9.24
CA TYR A 50 -18.28 -8.28 8.68
C TYR A 50 -17.98 -9.78 8.49
N PRO A 51 -18.83 -10.70 8.96
CA PRO A 51 -18.61 -12.15 8.87
C PRO A 51 -18.96 -12.68 7.47
N VAL A 52 -18.13 -12.39 6.48
CA VAL A 52 -18.30 -12.83 5.08
C VAL A 52 -18.28 -14.35 4.99
N ARG A 53 -19.18 -14.95 4.20
CA ARG A 53 -19.12 -16.39 3.86
C ARG A 53 -18.83 -16.58 2.38
N ILE A 54 -17.90 -17.50 2.07
CA ILE A 54 -17.63 -17.91 0.68
C ILE A 54 -18.91 -18.49 0.08
N GLY A 55 -19.29 -18.01 -1.11
CA GLY A 55 -20.52 -18.37 -1.80
C GLY A 55 -21.67 -17.37 -1.64
N ASP A 56 -21.63 -16.48 -0.64
CA ASP A 56 -22.63 -15.43 -0.45
C ASP A 56 -22.73 -14.49 -1.65
N VAL A 57 -23.92 -13.94 -1.86
CA VAL A 57 -24.19 -12.95 -2.91
C VAL A 57 -24.58 -11.61 -2.28
N TYR A 58 -23.77 -10.58 -2.53
CA TYR A 58 -24.03 -9.21 -2.07
C TYR A 58 -24.56 -8.32 -3.19
N ASN A 59 -25.38 -7.33 -2.81
CA ASN A 59 -26.03 -6.39 -3.72
C ASN A 59 -26.74 -7.08 -4.91
N SER A 60 -27.26 -8.30 -4.70
CA SER A 60 -27.89 -9.15 -5.72
C SER A 60 -27.03 -9.48 -6.96
N GLN A 61 -25.73 -9.16 -6.96
CA GLN A 61 -24.89 -9.32 -8.14
C GLN A 61 -23.47 -9.81 -7.86
N TYR A 62 -22.93 -9.65 -6.66
CA TYR A 62 -21.53 -10.00 -6.37
C TYR A 62 -21.45 -11.27 -5.54
N GLN A 63 -21.05 -12.38 -6.16
CA GLN A 63 -20.83 -13.63 -5.44
C GLN A 63 -19.40 -13.76 -4.95
N ILE A 64 -19.19 -13.99 -3.64
CA ILE A 64 -17.88 -14.25 -3.04
C ILE A 64 -17.33 -15.59 -3.53
N LEU A 65 -16.09 -15.57 -4.00
CA LEU A 65 -15.35 -16.75 -4.48
C LEU A 65 -14.26 -17.20 -3.52
N GLY A 66 -13.69 -16.29 -2.74
CA GLY A 66 -12.68 -16.60 -1.74
C GLY A 66 -11.97 -15.37 -1.22
N LYS A 67 -11.23 -15.52 -0.13
CA LYS A 67 -10.50 -14.42 0.52
C LYS A 67 -9.15 -14.20 -0.14
N LEU A 68 -8.80 -12.93 -0.35
CA LEU A 68 -7.53 -12.51 -0.94
C LEU A 68 -6.58 -11.88 0.09
N GLY A 69 -7.11 -11.28 1.15
CA GLY A 69 -6.32 -10.60 2.17
C GLY A 69 -7.17 -9.90 3.21
N TYR A 70 -6.51 -9.20 4.12
CA TYR A 70 -7.11 -8.52 5.25
C TYR A 70 -6.17 -7.42 5.74
N GLY A 71 -6.70 -6.52 6.57
CA GLY A 71 -5.95 -5.50 7.28
C GLY A 71 -6.75 -5.01 8.48
N THR A 72 -6.21 -4.05 9.21
CA THR A 72 -6.81 -3.56 10.46
C THR A 72 -8.24 -3.02 10.29
N THR A 73 -8.56 -2.47 9.11
CA THR A 73 -9.84 -1.80 8.85
C THR A 73 -10.73 -2.50 7.83
N SER A 74 -10.29 -3.59 7.19
CA SER A 74 -11.08 -4.25 6.13
C SER A 74 -10.64 -5.68 5.82
N THR A 75 -11.51 -6.43 5.13
CA THR A 75 -11.17 -7.70 4.50
C THR A 75 -11.36 -7.62 2.98
N ILE A 76 -10.52 -8.35 2.24
CA ILE A 76 -10.42 -8.28 0.78
C ILE A 76 -10.82 -9.62 0.18
N TRP A 77 -11.79 -9.60 -0.74
CA TRP A 77 -12.40 -10.81 -1.29
C TRP A 77 -12.42 -10.79 -2.81
N LEU A 78 -12.12 -11.93 -3.42
CA LEU A 78 -12.43 -12.15 -4.83
C LEU A 78 -13.92 -12.43 -4.95
N ALA A 79 -14.57 -11.74 -5.88
CA ALA A 79 -15.95 -11.98 -6.23
C ALA A 79 -16.14 -12.01 -7.75
N ARG A 80 -17.27 -12.54 -8.19
CA ARG A 80 -17.74 -12.41 -9.58
C ARG A 80 -19.06 -11.67 -9.63
N ASN A 81 -19.18 -10.76 -10.59
CA ASN A 81 -20.42 -10.10 -10.91
C ASN A 81 -21.28 -11.04 -11.79
N LEU A 82 -22.44 -11.44 -11.28
CA LEU A 82 -23.37 -12.35 -11.92
C LEU A 82 -24.03 -11.74 -13.17
N LEU A 83 -24.11 -10.42 -13.26
CA LEU A 83 -24.75 -9.69 -14.35
C LEU A 83 -23.75 -9.39 -15.48
N SER A 84 -22.59 -8.81 -15.15
CA SER A 84 -21.56 -8.44 -16.15
C SER A 84 -20.62 -9.59 -16.54
N HIS A 85 -20.64 -10.69 -15.78
CA HIS A 85 -19.76 -11.86 -15.94
C HIS A 85 -18.28 -11.55 -15.72
N GLN A 86 -17.97 -10.45 -15.03
CA GLN A 86 -16.59 -10.05 -14.70
C GLN A 86 -16.23 -10.43 -13.26
N HIS A 87 -14.93 -10.60 -13.00
CA HIS A 87 -14.40 -10.73 -11.65
C HIS A 87 -14.11 -9.34 -11.07
N VAL A 88 -14.31 -9.20 -9.76
CA VAL A 88 -14.08 -7.96 -9.01
C VAL A 88 -13.42 -8.30 -7.67
N THR A 89 -12.82 -7.30 -7.04
CA THR A 89 -12.37 -7.39 -5.64
C THR A 89 -13.32 -6.59 -4.77
N LEU A 90 -13.81 -7.19 -3.68
CA LEU A 90 -14.60 -6.50 -2.66
C LEU A 90 -13.71 -6.20 -1.46
N LYS A 91 -13.56 -4.91 -1.14
CA LYS A 91 -12.96 -4.42 0.11
C LYS A 91 -14.12 -4.10 1.06
N ILE A 92 -14.34 -4.97 2.05
CA ILE A 92 -15.42 -4.86 3.02
C ILE A 92 -14.84 -4.29 4.31
N TYR A 93 -15.29 -3.09 4.68
CA TYR A 93 -14.73 -2.35 5.78
C TYR A 93 -15.30 -2.76 7.13
N THR A 94 -14.53 -2.52 8.17
CA THR A 94 -14.96 -2.48 9.57
C THR A 94 -15.92 -1.31 9.81
N ARG A 95 -16.80 -1.44 10.80
CA ARG A 95 -17.91 -0.48 11.04
C ARG A 95 -17.58 0.69 11.99
N ASP A 96 -16.40 0.72 12.57
CA ASP A 96 -15.95 1.74 13.54
C ASP A 96 -15.56 3.07 12.90
N ARG A 97 -15.39 3.11 11.57
CA ARG A 97 -15.01 4.32 10.83
C ARG A 97 -15.97 4.58 9.67
N ASP A 98 -16.02 5.84 9.24
CA ASP A 98 -16.63 6.19 7.97
C ASP A 98 -15.54 6.19 6.90
N HIS A 99 -15.72 5.34 5.88
CA HIS A 99 -14.79 5.18 4.76
C HIS A 99 -15.35 5.81 3.47
N SER A 100 -16.38 6.66 3.58
CA SER A 100 -16.95 7.38 2.43
C SER A 100 -15.95 8.34 1.79
N ASP A 101 -14.99 8.86 2.56
CA ASP A 101 -13.90 9.70 2.06
C ASP A 101 -13.03 8.94 1.04
N GLU A 102 -12.63 7.71 1.32
CA GLU A 102 -11.83 6.89 0.38
C GLU A 102 -12.55 6.69 -0.95
N PHE A 103 -13.88 6.48 -0.93
CA PHE A 103 -14.65 6.38 -2.16
C PHE A 103 -14.67 7.68 -2.95
N ASN A 104 -14.83 8.83 -2.29
CA ASN A 104 -14.82 10.12 -2.95
C ASN A 104 -13.46 10.37 -3.64
N LEU A 105 -12.37 9.93 -3.02
CA LEU A 105 -11.03 9.96 -3.60
C LEU A 105 -10.93 9.09 -4.86
N TYR A 106 -11.43 7.85 -4.82
CA TYR A 106 -11.51 7.02 -6.03
C TYR A 106 -12.38 7.65 -7.13
N SER A 107 -13.49 8.31 -6.77
CA SER A 107 -14.33 9.03 -7.74
C SER A 107 -13.57 10.17 -8.40
N GLN A 108 -12.76 10.91 -7.63
CA GLN A 108 -11.91 12.00 -8.11
C GLN A 108 -10.82 11.46 -9.05
N ILE A 109 -10.14 10.37 -8.67
CA ILE A 109 -9.12 9.71 -9.48
C ILE A 109 -9.70 9.24 -10.83
N ASN A 110 -10.90 8.65 -10.83
CA ASN A 110 -11.56 8.18 -12.04
C ASN A 110 -12.05 9.32 -12.96
N LYS A 111 -12.26 10.54 -12.43
CA LYS A 111 -12.87 11.68 -13.15
C LYS A 111 -11.89 12.77 -13.58
N ALA A 112 -10.62 12.69 -13.19
CA ALA A 112 -9.61 13.69 -13.55
C ALA A 112 -9.28 13.63 -15.06
N ASN A 113 -8.01 13.57 -15.45
CA ASN A 113 -7.65 13.54 -16.87
C ASN A 113 -7.35 12.11 -17.37
N PRO A 114 -8.29 11.41 -18.02
CA PRO A 114 -8.06 10.06 -18.52
C PRO A 114 -7.06 9.99 -19.69
N SER A 115 -6.70 11.13 -20.30
CA SER A 115 -5.67 11.18 -21.34
C SER A 115 -4.25 11.24 -20.78
N HIS A 116 -4.09 11.51 -19.48
CA HIS A 116 -2.79 11.46 -18.82
C HIS A 116 -2.24 10.03 -18.85
N PRO A 117 -0.97 9.79 -19.23
CA PRO A 117 -0.40 8.45 -19.39
C PRO A 117 -0.42 7.64 -18.09
N GLY A 118 -0.32 8.32 -16.94
CA GLY A 118 -0.39 7.73 -15.61
C GLY A 118 -1.74 7.16 -15.19
N SER A 119 -2.84 7.62 -15.79
CA SER A 119 -4.19 7.23 -15.37
C SER A 119 -4.43 5.71 -15.45
N LYS A 120 -3.81 5.03 -16.41
CA LYS A 120 -3.91 3.56 -16.60
C LYS A 120 -3.14 2.74 -15.56
N PHE A 121 -2.27 3.38 -14.79
CA PHE A 121 -1.50 2.78 -13.70
C PHE A 121 -2.12 3.03 -12.32
N MET A 122 -3.34 3.58 -12.29
CA MET A 122 -4.14 3.68 -11.08
C MET A 122 -5.06 2.46 -10.98
N ARG A 123 -5.15 1.87 -9.80
CA ARG A 123 -6.23 0.92 -9.53
C ARG A 123 -7.55 1.67 -9.45
N THR A 124 -8.56 1.19 -10.18
CA THR A 124 -9.87 1.87 -10.27
C THR A 124 -10.93 1.23 -9.38
N ALA A 125 -11.79 2.08 -8.82
CA ALA A 125 -13.05 1.65 -8.22
C ALA A 125 -14.14 1.51 -9.29
N ILE A 126 -14.94 0.46 -9.16
CA ILE A 126 -16.01 0.07 -10.08
C ILE A 126 -17.37 0.45 -9.52
N ASP A 127 -17.62 0.19 -8.24
CA ASP A 127 -18.92 0.37 -7.58
C ASP A 127 -18.73 0.55 -6.06
N LEU A 128 -19.76 1.02 -5.39
CA LEU A 128 -19.86 1.15 -3.93
C LEU A 128 -21.25 0.76 -3.48
N PHE A 129 -21.32 -0.07 -2.44
CA PHE A 129 -22.59 -0.38 -1.78
C PHE A 129 -22.39 -0.58 -0.28
N THR A 130 -23.50 -0.65 0.45
CA THR A 130 -23.50 -0.99 1.87
C THR A 130 -24.11 -2.37 2.09
N ILE A 131 -23.61 -3.07 3.11
CA ILE A 131 -24.11 -4.37 3.54
C ILE A 131 -24.85 -4.16 4.87
N PRO A 132 -26.17 -4.39 4.92
CA PRO A 132 -26.93 -4.23 6.15
C PRO A 132 -26.61 -5.36 7.13
N GLN A 133 -26.51 -5.02 8.42
CA GLN A 133 -26.38 -6.00 9.50
C GLN A 133 -27.49 -5.79 10.53
N PRO A 134 -28.17 -6.85 11.01
CA PRO A 134 -29.20 -6.72 12.03
C PRO A 134 -28.65 -6.05 13.30
N GLY A 135 -29.31 -4.97 13.75
CA GLY A 135 -29.01 -4.32 15.04
C GLY A 135 -27.77 -3.41 15.07
N GLY A 136 -27.19 -3.05 13.92
CA GLY A 136 -25.97 -2.23 13.86
C GLY A 136 -25.88 -1.30 12.66
N LYS A 137 -24.75 -0.59 12.56
CA LYS A 137 -24.39 0.25 11.41
C LYS A 137 -24.03 -0.64 10.21
N GLU A 138 -24.38 -0.21 9.01
CA GLU A 138 -24.05 -0.94 7.78
C GLU A 138 -22.54 -0.96 7.53
N HIS A 139 -22.06 -2.01 6.88
CA HIS A 139 -20.68 -2.08 6.42
C HIS A 139 -20.56 -1.50 5.01
N GLN A 140 -19.63 -0.58 4.80
CA GLN A 140 -19.29 -0.12 3.46
C GLN A 140 -18.52 -1.21 2.70
N CYS A 141 -18.80 -1.34 1.41
CA CYS A 141 -18.12 -2.28 0.52
C CYS A 141 -17.71 -1.57 -0.77
N LEU A 142 -16.40 -1.45 -0.97
CA LEU A 142 -15.82 -0.88 -2.18
C LEU A 142 -15.50 -1.98 -3.18
N VAL A 143 -15.99 -1.83 -4.40
CA VAL A 143 -15.74 -2.76 -5.51
C VAL A 143 -14.58 -2.23 -6.34
N LEU A 144 -13.49 -2.97 -6.39
CA LEU A 144 -12.26 -2.61 -7.08
C LEU A 144 -12.01 -3.54 -8.27
N LYS A 145 -11.26 -3.04 -9.25
CA LYS A 145 -10.63 -3.91 -10.26
C LYS A 145 -9.77 -4.97 -9.55
N PRO A 146 -9.87 -6.26 -9.92
CA PRO A 146 -8.97 -7.27 -9.38
C PRO A 146 -7.52 -6.96 -9.75
N ALA A 147 -6.63 -7.27 -8.82
CA ALA A 147 -5.20 -7.22 -9.05
C ALA A 147 -4.59 -8.52 -8.54
N TRP A 148 -3.38 -8.80 -9.02
CA TRP A 148 -2.57 -9.92 -8.58
C TRP A 148 -1.79 -9.54 -7.32
N ARG A 149 -0.53 -9.98 -7.22
CA ARG A 149 0.34 -9.75 -6.07
C ARG A 149 0.85 -8.31 -6.01
N ASN A 150 1.16 -7.88 -4.79
CA ASN A 150 1.89 -6.63 -4.56
C ASN A 150 3.41 -6.82 -4.62
N TRP A 151 4.17 -5.73 -4.69
CA TRP A 151 5.64 -5.79 -4.77
C TRP A 151 6.27 -6.49 -3.57
N ASN A 152 5.72 -6.32 -2.37
CA ASN A 152 6.19 -7.03 -1.18
C ASN A 152 6.16 -8.55 -1.40
N GLN A 153 5.02 -9.09 -1.83
CA GLN A 153 4.86 -10.51 -2.14
C GLN A 153 5.70 -10.97 -3.34
N LEU A 154 5.98 -10.09 -4.30
CA LEU A 154 6.79 -10.43 -5.47
C LEU A 154 8.27 -10.58 -5.12
N THR A 155 8.76 -9.84 -4.13
CA THR A 155 10.17 -9.93 -3.70
C THR A 155 10.56 -11.37 -3.34
N ALA A 156 9.63 -12.14 -2.76
CA ALA A 156 9.84 -13.54 -2.37
C ALA A 156 10.14 -14.50 -3.53
N PHE A 157 9.95 -14.09 -4.80
CA PHE A 157 10.32 -14.88 -5.98
C PHE A 157 11.76 -14.67 -6.43
N PHE A 158 12.47 -13.73 -5.82
CA PHE A 158 13.83 -13.36 -6.21
C PHE A 158 14.84 -13.70 -5.12
N PRO A 159 16.13 -13.88 -5.50
CA PRO A 159 17.20 -14.08 -4.53
C PRO A 159 17.20 -13.00 -3.46
N ASP A 160 17.48 -13.40 -2.22
CA ASP A 160 17.54 -12.53 -1.04
C ASP A 160 16.24 -11.76 -0.72
N ASN A 161 15.12 -12.15 -1.33
CA ASN A 161 13.85 -11.43 -1.30
C ASN A 161 14.01 -9.97 -1.77
N ARG A 162 14.71 -9.74 -2.91
CA ARG A 162 14.96 -8.41 -3.47
C ARG A 162 14.79 -8.39 -4.98
N PHE A 163 14.28 -7.29 -5.53
CA PHE A 163 14.15 -7.13 -6.97
C PHE A 163 15.52 -7.07 -7.64
N ALA A 164 15.58 -7.60 -8.86
CA ALA A 164 16.67 -7.27 -9.78
C ALA A 164 16.39 -5.91 -10.43
N PRO A 165 17.41 -5.03 -10.61
CA PRO A 165 17.22 -3.70 -11.19
C PRO A 165 16.46 -3.70 -12.53
N TYR A 166 16.78 -4.64 -13.42
CA TYR A 166 16.13 -4.76 -14.73
C TYR A 166 14.62 -5.04 -14.68
N LEU A 167 14.11 -5.60 -13.58
CA LEU A 167 12.66 -5.79 -13.36
C LEU A 167 12.03 -4.59 -12.65
N LEU A 168 12.79 -3.91 -11.81
CA LEU A 168 12.30 -2.78 -11.04
C LEU A 168 12.14 -1.52 -11.90
N LYS A 169 13.12 -1.20 -12.75
CA LYS A 169 13.13 0.06 -13.54
C LYS A 169 11.84 0.26 -14.36
N PRO A 170 11.33 -0.72 -15.15
CA PRO A 170 10.06 -0.57 -15.86
C PRO A 170 8.86 -0.37 -14.92
N GLY A 171 8.88 -1.00 -13.74
CA GLY A 171 7.85 -0.80 -12.72
C GLY A 171 7.87 0.62 -12.13
N LEU A 172 9.06 1.17 -11.90
CA LEU A 172 9.22 2.54 -11.43
C LEU A 172 8.77 3.57 -12.46
N GLN A 173 9.02 3.35 -13.75
CA GLN A 173 8.49 4.22 -14.81
C GLN A 173 6.96 4.32 -14.74
N GLN A 174 6.28 3.19 -14.52
CA GLN A 174 4.83 3.15 -14.40
C GLN A 174 4.36 3.81 -13.11
N LEU A 175 5.07 3.60 -12.00
CA LEU A 175 4.77 4.22 -10.71
C LEU A 175 4.93 5.74 -10.75
N PHE A 176 6.00 6.27 -11.36
CA PHE A 176 6.20 7.71 -11.48
C PHE A 176 5.13 8.35 -12.36
N GLN A 177 4.72 7.71 -13.46
CA GLN A 177 3.58 8.19 -14.25
C GLN A 177 2.28 8.18 -13.43
N ALA A 178 2.03 7.13 -12.64
CA ALA A 178 0.86 7.04 -11.76
C ALA A 178 0.85 8.15 -10.70
N LEU A 179 2.01 8.40 -10.07
CA LEU A 179 2.13 9.40 -9.02
C LEU A 179 2.02 10.83 -9.58
N ASP A 180 2.63 11.08 -10.73
CA ASP A 180 2.48 12.34 -11.45
C ASP A 180 1.01 12.62 -11.75
N TYR A 181 0.27 11.65 -12.28
CA TYR A 181 -1.18 11.76 -12.47
C TYR A 181 -1.93 12.09 -11.16
N LEU A 182 -1.60 11.38 -10.08
CA LEU A 182 -2.23 11.59 -8.77
C LEU A 182 -1.97 13.02 -8.24
N HIS A 183 -0.75 13.51 -8.40
CA HIS A 183 -0.31 14.81 -7.92
C HIS A 183 -0.85 15.96 -8.78
N THR A 184 -0.70 15.87 -10.10
CA THR A 184 -0.96 16.99 -11.03
C THR A 184 -2.40 17.05 -11.48
N GLU A 185 -3.03 15.91 -11.79
CA GLU A 185 -4.39 15.85 -12.33
C GLU A 185 -5.42 15.57 -11.23
N CYS A 186 -5.13 14.63 -10.32
CA CYS A 186 -6.06 14.33 -9.24
C CYS A 186 -5.95 15.29 -8.06
N LYS A 187 -4.83 16.02 -7.90
CA LYS A 187 -4.55 16.88 -6.74
C LYS A 187 -4.65 16.14 -5.40
N LEU A 188 -4.10 14.93 -5.35
CA LEU A 188 -4.07 14.09 -4.15
C LEU A 188 -2.64 13.72 -3.79
N ILE A 189 -2.41 13.49 -2.50
CA ILE A 189 -1.17 12.96 -1.93
C ILE A 189 -1.51 11.56 -1.42
N HIS A 190 -0.74 10.53 -1.78
CA HIS A 190 -1.03 9.15 -1.41
C HIS A 190 -0.84 8.91 0.08
N THR A 191 0.25 9.42 0.65
CA THR A 191 0.67 9.32 2.07
C THR A 191 1.04 7.93 2.57
N ASP A 192 0.69 6.86 1.84
CA ASP A 192 0.97 5.47 2.25
C ASP A 192 1.69 4.67 1.15
N ILE A 193 2.66 5.26 0.43
CA ILE A 193 3.39 4.52 -0.61
C ILE A 193 4.37 3.54 0.04
N LYS A 194 4.20 2.25 -0.27
CA LYS A 194 5.03 1.13 0.19
C LYS A 194 4.84 -0.07 -0.75
N PRO A 195 5.70 -1.11 -0.68
CA PRO A 195 5.61 -2.26 -1.58
C PRO A 195 4.25 -2.98 -1.56
N ASP A 196 3.53 -2.93 -0.44
CA ASP A 196 2.21 -3.55 -0.30
C ASP A 196 1.11 -2.90 -1.16
N ASN A 197 1.30 -1.63 -1.51
CA ASN A 197 0.32 -0.79 -2.21
C ASN A 197 0.60 -0.67 -3.72
N ILE A 198 1.66 -1.33 -4.22
CA ILE A 198 1.95 -1.44 -5.66
C ILE A 198 1.60 -2.85 -6.13
N LEU A 199 0.47 -2.99 -6.83
CA LEU A 199 -0.10 -4.26 -7.27
C LEU A 199 0.16 -4.51 -8.76
N LEU A 200 0.31 -5.76 -9.18
CA LEU A 200 0.29 -6.10 -10.61
C LEU A 200 -1.13 -6.29 -11.13
N ASP A 201 -1.42 -5.73 -12.29
CA ASP A 201 -2.69 -5.94 -13.00
C ASP A 201 -2.83 -7.41 -13.43
N LEU A 202 -4.04 -7.95 -13.29
CA LEU A 202 -4.33 -9.35 -13.56
C LEU A 202 -4.90 -9.49 -14.98
N VAL A 203 -3.99 -9.66 -15.94
CA VAL A 203 -4.34 -9.82 -17.37
C VAL A 203 -4.69 -11.27 -17.74
N ASP A 204 -4.10 -12.25 -17.05
CA ASP A 204 -4.42 -13.67 -17.23
C ASP A 204 -5.72 -14.03 -16.50
N THR A 205 -6.85 -13.78 -17.16
CA THR A 205 -8.18 -14.05 -16.58
C THR A 205 -8.43 -15.54 -16.28
N SER A 206 -7.61 -16.46 -16.79
CA SER A 206 -7.72 -17.89 -16.45
C SER A 206 -7.43 -18.16 -14.97
N LEU A 207 -6.63 -17.30 -14.32
CA LEU A 207 -6.31 -17.40 -12.90
C LEU A 207 -7.54 -17.29 -12.00
N PHE A 208 -8.57 -16.53 -12.41
CA PHE A 208 -9.83 -16.47 -11.66
C PHE A 208 -10.55 -17.83 -11.67
N ASN A 209 -10.54 -18.52 -12.81
CA ASN A 209 -11.12 -19.85 -12.93
C ASN A 209 -10.34 -20.85 -12.09
N THR A 210 -9.00 -20.84 -12.18
CA THR A 210 -8.14 -21.70 -11.37
C THR A 210 -8.37 -21.48 -9.88
N PHE A 211 -8.37 -20.21 -9.43
CA PHE A 211 -8.67 -19.85 -8.04
C PHE A 211 -10.03 -20.40 -7.59
N THR A 212 -11.07 -20.19 -8.39
CA THR A 212 -12.43 -20.65 -8.08
C THR A 212 -12.51 -22.18 -8.01
N GLN A 213 -11.88 -22.88 -8.97
CA GLN A 213 -11.84 -24.34 -8.97
C GLN A 213 -11.06 -24.90 -7.78
N SER A 214 -9.96 -24.26 -7.39
CA SER A 214 -9.24 -24.63 -6.18
C SER A 214 -10.12 -24.48 -4.94
N GLU A 215 -10.87 -23.40 -4.81
CA GLU A 215 -11.77 -23.23 -3.66
C GLU A 215 -12.95 -24.22 -3.66
N LEU A 216 -13.40 -24.67 -4.83
CA LEU A 216 -14.43 -25.71 -4.95
C LEU A 216 -13.92 -27.13 -4.67
N THR A 217 -12.66 -27.42 -4.96
CA THR A 217 -12.11 -28.79 -4.89
C THR A 217 -11.23 -29.04 -3.66
N SER A 218 -10.59 -28.00 -3.16
CA SER A 218 -9.73 -28.00 -1.98
C SER A 218 -9.92 -26.67 -1.25
N PRO A 219 -11.04 -26.51 -0.50
CA PRO A 219 -11.41 -25.22 0.08
C PRO A 219 -10.38 -24.75 1.10
N ALA A 220 -10.21 -23.43 1.22
CA ALA A 220 -9.19 -22.86 2.08
C ALA A 220 -9.42 -23.25 3.55
N PRO A 221 -8.35 -23.52 4.32
CA PRO A 221 -8.44 -23.72 5.76
C PRO A 221 -9.13 -22.54 6.43
N ARG A 222 -9.85 -22.81 7.52
CA ARG A 222 -10.61 -21.78 8.22
C ARG A 222 -10.79 -22.11 9.69
N LYS A 223 -10.94 -21.07 10.49
CA LYS A 223 -11.34 -21.16 11.89
C LYS A 223 -12.82 -20.82 12.02
N ILE A 224 -13.53 -21.56 12.87
CA ILE A 224 -14.91 -21.24 13.25
C ILE A 224 -14.87 -20.82 14.71
N THR A 225 -15.18 -19.55 14.98
CA THR A 225 -15.14 -18.95 16.30
C THR A 225 -16.46 -18.25 16.62
N THR A 226 -16.61 -17.73 17.83
CA THR A 226 -17.77 -16.95 18.23
C THR A 226 -17.31 -15.56 18.67
N VAL A 227 -17.88 -14.52 18.06
CA VAL A 227 -17.62 -13.12 18.39
C VAL A 227 -18.97 -12.49 18.69
N ASN A 228 -19.13 -11.91 19.89
CA ASN A 228 -20.41 -11.32 20.34
C ASN A 228 -21.61 -12.25 20.10
N ASP A 229 -21.52 -13.51 20.57
CA ASP A 229 -22.53 -14.56 20.41
C ASP A 229 -22.89 -14.92 18.96
N THR A 230 -22.09 -14.48 17.99
CA THR A 230 -22.27 -14.78 16.56
C THR A 230 -21.16 -15.69 16.06
N GLU A 231 -21.53 -16.84 15.51
CA GLU A 231 -20.59 -17.73 14.82
C GLU A 231 -19.96 -16.98 13.62
N THR A 232 -18.63 -16.84 13.69
CA THR A 232 -17.83 -16.15 12.69
C THR A 232 -16.80 -17.10 12.13
N THR A 233 -16.66 -17.12 10.81
CA THR A 233 -15.66 -17.93 10.11
C THR A 233 -14.52 -17.03 9.65
N VAL A 234 -13.29 -17.33 10.09
CA VAL A 234 -12.08 -16.68 9.61
C VAL A 234 -11.41 -17.61 8.61
N TYR A 235 -11.42 -17.22 7.35
CA TYR A 235 -10.81 -17.98 6.25
C TYR A 235 -9.34 -17.57 6.12
N LEU A 236 -8.44 -18.51 5.87
CA LEU A 236 -7.10 -18.14 5.40
C LEU A 236 -7.16 -17.61 3.97
N SER A 237 -6.41 -16.55 3.73
CA SER A 237 -6.29 -15.87 2.46
C SER A 237 -5.59 -16.75 1.45
N ARG A 238 -6.16 -16.85 0.25
CA ARG A 238 -5.58 -17.62 -0.85
C ARG A 238 -4.87 -16.68 -1.82
N THR A 239 -3.69 -17.08 -2.27
CA THR A 239 -2.98 -16.38 -3.35
C THR A 239 -3.28 -17.00 -4.70
N PHE A 240 -3.28 -16.18 -5.75
CA PHE A 240 -3.32 -16.67 -7.13
C PHE A 240 -2.03 -17.45 -7.44
N SER A 241 -2.16 -18.47 -8.29
CA SER A 241 -1.01 -19.14 -8.90
C SER A 241 -0.23 -18.17 -9.82
N LEU A 242 0.95 -18.60 -10.26
CA LEU A 242 1.70 -17.88 -11.27
C LEU A 242 0.93 -17.83 -12.61
N PRO A 243 1.00 -16.73 -13.37
CA PRO A 243 0.43 -16.65 -14.72
C PRO A 243 1.04 -17.71 -15.64
N SER A 244 0.22 -18.39 -16.44
CA SER A 244 0.64 -19.58 -17.19
C SER A 244 1.62 -19.30 -18.33
N ASN A 245 1.67 -18.04 -18.79
CA ASN A 245 2.46 -17.60 -19.96
C ASN A 245 3.45 -16.47 -19.63
N ASN A 246 3.86 -16.30 -18.36
CA ASN A 246 4.65 -15.14 -17.90
C ASN A 246 4.05 -13.79 -18.33
N GLN A 247 2.73 -13.73 -18.50
CA GLN A 247 2.01 -12.50 -18.81
C GLN A 247 1.71 -11.77 -17.51
N TYR A 248 2.49 -10.73 -17.25
CA TYR A 248 2.28 -9.81 -16.14
C TYR A 248 1.65 -8.53 -16.68
N GLY A 249 0.65 -8.01 -15.97
CA GLY A 249 0.04 -6.74 -16.30
C GLY A 249 0.88 -5.55 -15.84
N ASN A 250 0.31 -4.36 -15.96
CA ASN A 250 0.95 -3.13 -15.46
C ASN A 250 1.01 -3.11 -13.93
N ASN A 251 1.93 -2.32 -13.38
CA ASN A 251 1.94 -1.94 -11.98
C ASN A 251 0.84 -0.91 -11.74
N LEU A 252 0.09 -1.12 -10.67
CA LEU A 252 -1.07 -0.34 -10.27
C LEU A 252 -0.81 0.23 -8.88
N LEU A 253 -0.81 1.56 -8.76
CA LEU A 253 -0.88 2.23 -7.47
C LEU A 253 -2.28 2.03 -6.88
N SER A 254 -2.35 1.63 -5.62
CA SER A 254 -3.59 1.21 -4.95
C SER A 254 -3.60 1.66 -3.49
N ASP A 255 -4.80 1.58 -2.90
CA ASP A 255 -5.10 1.88 -1.49
C ASP A 255 -4.98 3.36 -1.13
N PHE A 256 -6.04 4.10 -1.45
CA PHE A 256 -6.13 5.55 -1.18
C PHE A 256 -6.85 5.83 0.15
N GLY A 257 -6.94 4.83 1.05
CA GLY A 257 -7.64 4.97 2.34
C GLY A 257 -7.02 6.00 3.29
N HIS A 258 -5.74 6.34 3.08
CA HIS A 258 -5.02 7.39 3.83
C HIS A 258 -4.74 8.64 3.00
N ALA A 259 -5.12 8.67 1.72
CA ALA A 259 -4.74 9.75 0.83
C ALA A 259 -5.34 11.09 1.28
N ALA A 260 -4.56 12.15 1.08
CA ALA A 260 -4.88 13.50 1.50
C ALA A 260 -5.07 14.42 0.29
N ARG A 261 -5.78 15.52 0.49
CA ARG A 261 -5.91 16.56 -0.53
C ARG A 261 -4.59 17.29 -0.73
N GLY A 262 -4.09 17.41 -1.96
CA GLY A 262 -2.82 18.09 -2.21
C GLY A 262 -2.92 19.61 -2.40
N ASP A 263 -4.14 20.15 -2.50
CA ASP A 263 -4.38 21.59 -2.65
C ASP A 263 -4.40 22.36 -1.31
N VAL A 264 -4.16 21.66 -0.21
CA VAL A 264 -4.02 22.23 1.14
C VAL A 264 -2.76 21.69 1.80
N GLU A 265 -2.22 22.48 2.71
CA GLU A 265 -1.09 22.08 3.55
C GLU A 265 -1.58 21.28 4.76
N HIS A 266 -0.78 20.30 5.19
CA HIS A 266 -1.09 19.45 6.33
C HIS A 266 0.07 19.43 7.32
N ASP A 267 -0.22 19.11 8.58
CA ASP A 267 0.77 19.11 9.66
C ASP A 267 0.52 17.99 10.70
N TYR A 268 -0.24 16.97 10.32
CA TYR A 268 -0.57 15.80 11.13
C TYR A 268 0.30 14.58 10.77
N SER A 269 0.32 13.59 11.65
CA SER A 269 1.06 12.34 11.43
C SER A 269 0.44 11.49 10.32
N CYS A 270 1.25 11.10 9.35
CA CYS A 270 0.90 10.17 8.27
C CYS A 270 2.11 9.27 7.95
N GLN A 271 2.00 8.48 6.88
CA GLN A 271 3.01 7.55 6.40
C GLN A 271 3.26 6.36 7.34
N PRO A 272 3.59 5.18 6.79
CA PRO A 272 4.13 4.09 7.59
C PRO A 272 5.40 4.53 8.29
N ASP A 273 5.61 3.97 9.48
CA ASP A 273 6.73 4.28 10.35
C ASP A 273 8.10 4.28 9.66
N TYR A 274 8.42 3.21 8.91
CA TYR A 274 9.69 3.04 8.21
C TYR A 274 9.86 3.94 6.98
N TYR A 275 8.75 4.38 6.38
CA TYR A 275 8.75 5.20 5.17
C TYR A 275 8.54 6.69 5.49
N ARG A 276 8.34 7.06 6.76
CA ARG A 276 8.00 8.44 7.17
C ARG A 276 9.10 9.44 6.85
N SER A 277 8.71 10.58 6.29
CA SER A 277 9.59 11.68 5.87
C SER A 277 9.99 12.59 7.04
N PRO A 278 11.14 13.28 6.98
CA PRO A 278 11.64 14.08 8.10
C PRO A 278 10.67 15.20 8.51
N GLU A 279 10.02 15.87 7.57
CA GLU A 279 9.02 16.90 7.84
C GLU A 279 7.80 16.35 8.60
N VAL A 280 7.38 15.12 8.31
CA VAL A 280 6.27 14.47 9.04
C VAL A 280 6.73 14.07 10.44
N ILE A 281 7.96 13.56 10.60
CA ILE A 281 8.50 13.21 11.94
C ILE A 281 8.65 14.46 12.82
N LEU A 282 9.07 15.59 12.25
CA LEU A 282 9.25 16.86 12.95
C LEU A 282 7.95 17.65 13.16
N GLU A 283 6.83 17.16 12.62
CA GLU A 283 5.55 17.88 12.54
C GLU A 283 5.71 19.28 11.92
N ALA A 284 6.52 19.36 10.86
CA ALA A 284 6.55 20.50 9.97
C ALA A 284 5.44 20.38 8.92
N PRO A 285 4.98 21.48 8.33
CA PRO A 285 3.99 21.41 7.28
C PRO A 285 4.49 20.64 6.07
N TRP A 286 3.62 19.82 5.48
CA TRP A 286 3.95 18.89 4.41
C TRP A 286 2.90 18.89 3.29
N SER A 287 3.33 18.42 2.12
CA SER A 287 2.54 18.33 0.88
C SER A 287 3.06 17.17 0.00
N TYR A 288 2.85 17.23 -1.32
CA TYR A 288 3.21 16.20 -2.30
C TYR A 288 4.60 15.52 -2.15
N PRO A 289 5.70 16.22 -1.79
CA PRO A 289 7.02 15.60 -1.73
C PRO A 289 7.20 14.48 -0.69
N ILE A 290 6.24 14.29 0.23
CA ILE A 290 6.28 13.16 1.17
C ILE A 290 6.15 11.81 0.44
N ASP A 291 5.40 11.76 -0.66
CA ASP A 291 5.24 10.55 -1.47
C ASP A 291 6.54 10.22 -2.21
N ILE A 292 7.29 11.25 -2.62
CA ILE A 292 8.59 11.09 -3.26
C ILE A 292 9.60 10.49 -2.28
N TRP A 293 9.58 10.95 -1.02
CA TRP A 293 10.39 10.35 0.04
C TRP A 293 10.01 8.88 0.27
N ASN A 294 8.71 8.57 0.35
CA ASN A 294 8.25 7.18 0.48
C ASN A 294 8.80 6.29 -0.65
N ILE A 295 8.74 6.75 -1.91
CA ILE A 295 9.30 6.02 -3.05
C ILE A 295 10.81 5.83 -2.90
N GLY A 296 11.56 6.87 -2.50
CA GLY A 296 13.00 6.77 -2.29
C GLY A 296 13.36 5.67 -1.29
N VAL A 297 12.74 5.69 -0.11
CA VAL A 297 12.97 4.66 0.91
C VAL A 297 12.51 3.28 0.44
N MET A 298 11.36 3.20 -0.24
CA MET A 298 10.84 1.94 -0.81
C MET A 298 11.81 1.33 -1.82
N ILE A 299 12.35 2.11 -2.76
CA ILE A 299 13.30 1.65 -3.79
C ILE A 299 14.54 1.06 -3.12
N TRP A 300 15.05 1.73 -2.08
CA TRP A 300 16.17 1.20 -1.32
C TRP A 300 15.85 -0.16 -0.72
N ASP A 301 14.77 -0.26 0.04
CA ASP A 301 14.42 -1.48 0.79
C ASP A 301 14.19 -2.70 -0.12
N ILE A 302 13.62 -2.49 -1.31
CA ILE A 302 13.34 -3.59 -2.24
C ILE A 302 14.54 -3.99 -3.11
N LEU A 303 15.61 -3.18 -3.14
CA LEU A 303 16.85 -3.46 -3.87
C LEU A 303 18.00 -3.91 -2.96
N GLN A 304 18.13 -3.28 -1.80
CA GLN A 304 19.31 -3.36 -0.94
C GLN A 304 19.10 -4.37 0.19
N PRO A 305 20.15 -5.09 0.59
CA PRO A 305 20.03 -6.16 1.59
C PRO A 305 19.64 -5.65 2.98
N THR A 306 19.98 -4.40 3.28
CA THR A 306 19.74 -3.76 4.57
C THR A 306 18.83 -2.55 4.41
N PRO A 307 17.87 -2.34 5.35
CA PRO A 307 17.01 -1.16 5.34
C PRO A 307 17.83 0.14 5.34
N LEU A 308 17.30 1.19 4.72
CA LEU A 308 18.00 2.47 4.63
C LEU A 308 18.13 3.14 6.01
N PHE A 309 17.04 3.10 6.79
CA PHE A 309 16.96 3.74 8.08
C PHE A 309 16.71 2.74 9.20
N SER A 310 17.42 2.93 10.32
CA SER A 310 17.11 2.26 11.57
C SER A 310 16.10 3.08 12.34
N THR A 311 14.99 2.46 12.74
CA THR A 311 13.89 3.14 13.44
C THR A 311 13.75 2.73 14.91
N GLN A 312 14.63 1.83 15.38
CA GLN A 312 14.57 1.26 16.71
C GLN A 312 15.72 1.76 17.56
N ASP A 313 15.40 2.10 18.80
CA ASP A 313 16.41 2.30 19.81
C ASP A 313 16.98 0.96 20.29
N PRO A 314 18.20 0.94 20.86
CA PRO A 314 18.76 -0.25 21.48
C PRO A 314 17.76 -0.90 22.46
N PRO A 315 17.88 -2.22 22.73
CA PRO A 315 16.81 -3.10 23.27
C PRO A 315 16.12 -2.70 24.59
N ARG A 316 16.50 -1.60 25.23
CA ARG A 316 15.96 -1.11 26.49
C ARG A 316 14.52 -0.57 26.40
N LEU A 317 14.00 -0.27 25.21
CA LEU A 317 12.71 0.45 25.07
C LEU A 317 11.52 -0.40 24.59
N GLN A 318 11.66 -1.66 24.17
CA GLN A 318 10.56 -2.54 23.71
C GLN A 318 9.62 -1.97 22.61
N GLU A 319 9.85 -0.76 22.10
CA GLU A 319 9.07 -0.15 21.04
C GLU A 319 9.66 -0.49 19.66
N ASP A 320 8.80 -0.96 18.75
CA ASP A 320 9.20 -1.35 17.40
C ASP A 320 9.55 -0.15 16.50
N TYR A 321 9.18 1.07 16.89
CA TYR A 321 9.48 2.32 16.19
C TYR A 321 9.64 3.49 17.16
N THR A 322 10.69 4.29 17.00
CA THR A 322 10.87 5.56 17.71
C THR A 322 11.22 6.70 16.72
N PRO A 323 10.48 7.83 16.75
CA PRO A 323 10.82 9.02 15.94
C PRO A 323 12.27 9.47 16.09
N ARG A 324 12.80 9.32 17.31
CA ARG A 324 14.15 9.70 17.69
C ARG A 324 15.22 8.87 16.96
N ALA A 325 15.13 7.54 17.00
CA ALA A 325 16.08 6.68 16.29
C ALA A 325 16.01 6.91 14.78
N HIS A 326 14.79 7.07 14.24
CA HIS A 326 14.59 7.35 12.82
C HIS A 326 15.28 8.66 12.41
N LEU A 327 15.05 9.77 13.12
CA LEU A 327 15.74 11.04 12.86
C LEU A 327 17.26 10.93 12.98
N ALA A 328 17.77 10.21 13.97
CA ALA A 328 19.21 9.98 14.10
C ALA A 328 19.78 9.23 12.88
N SER A 329 19.05 8.24 12.35
CA SER A 329 19.44 7.52 11.14
C SER A 329 19.42 8.42 9.89
N ILE A 330 18.45 9.34 9.78
CA ILE A 330 18.41 10.33 8.70
C ILE A 330 19.61 11.28 8.80
N VAL A 331 19.92 11.78 10.00
CA VAL A 331 21.10 12.66 10.25
C VAL A 331 22.40 11.94 9.90
N SER A 332 22.52 10.64 10.23
CA SER A 332 23.71 9.84 9.89
C SER A 332 23.94 9.74 8.38
N LEU A 333 22.89 9.86 7.57
CA LEU A 333 22.96 9.76 6.10
C LEU A 333 23.11 11.14 5.44
N LEU A 334 22.26 12.09 5.82
CA LEU A 334 22.11 13.39 5.15
C LEU A 334 22.88 14.52 5.84
N GLY A 335 23.50 14.27 7.00
CA GLY A 335 24.06 15.30 7.85
C GLY A 335 22.97 16.06 8.64
N PRO A 336 23.34 17.15 9.34
CA PRO A 336 22.40 17.89 10.19
C PRO A 336 21.25 18.52 9.39
N PRO A 337 20.03 18.60 9.96
CA PRO A 337 18.90 19.23 9.31
C PRO A 337 19.12 20.73 9.11
N PRO A 338 18.61 21.31 8.01
CA PRO A 338 18.72 22.74 7.77
C PRO A 338 17.84 23.56 8.73
N ALA A 339 18.33 24.74 9.14
CA ALA A 339 17.68 25.57 10.16
C ALA A 339 16.26 26.03 9.78
N ASP A 340 15.99 26.27 8.49
CA ASP A 340 14.66 26.64 8.01
C ASP A 340 13.63 25.50 8.12
N LEU A 341 14.05 24.24 8.01
CA LEU A 341 13.16 23.10 8.26
C LEU A 341 12.87 22.97 9.75
N LEU A 342 13.89 23.14 10.60
CA LEU A 342 13.71 23.11 12.05
C LEU A 342 12.79 24.23 12.56
N ALA A 343 12.85 25.40 11.94
CA ALA A 343 11.96 26.52 12.28
C ALA A 343 10.49 26.23 11.93
N ARG A 344 10.23 25.32 10.97
CA ARG A 344 8.89 24.89 10.57
C ARG A 344 8.31 23.80 11.48
N GLY A 345 9.15 22.96 12.09
CA GLY A 345 8.73 21.80 12.86
C GLY A 345 8.31 22.12 14.29
N LYS A 346 7.10 21.69 14.68
CA LYS A 346 6.57 21.91 16.04
C LYS A 346 7.44 21.26 17.12
N HIS A 347 8.03 20.10 16.81
CA HIS A 347 8.81 19.31 17.75
C HIS A 347 10.33 19.36 17.50
N SER A 348 10.79 20.18 16.55
CA SER A 348 12.22 20.30 16.25
C SER A 348 13.06 20.69 17.47
N HIS A 349 12.58 21.62 18.30
CA HIS A 349 13.26 22.10 19.50
C HIS A 349 13.38 21.07 20.63
N LEU A 350 12.67 19.94 20.55
CA LEU A 350 12.81 18.83 21.51
C LEU A 350 14.01 17.92 21.18
N VAL A 351 14.50 17.99 19.93
CA VAL A 351 15.50 17.06 19.40
C VAL A 351 16.77 17.78 18.93
N PHE A 352 16.62 18.99 18.38
CA PHE A 352 17.70 19.76 17.78
C PHE A 352 17.77 21.17 18.36
N ASP A 353 19.00 21.65 18.55
CA ASP A 353 19.25 23.05 18.85
C ASP A 353 19.09 23.91 17.58
N PRO A 354 19.10 25.26 17.69
CA PRO A 354 18.94 26.14 16.53
C PRO A 354 20.04 26.00 15.45
N THR A 355 21.15 25.32 15.73
CA THR A 355 22.22 25.04 14.76
C THR A 355 22.01 23.71 14.03
N GLY A 356 20.99 22.95 14.39
CA GLY A 356 20.73 21.59 13.89
C GLY A 356 21.56 20.52 14.59
N SER A 357 22.23 20.86 15.70
CA SER A 357 22.94 19.89 16.53
C SER A 357 21.96 19.18 17.47
N TRP A 358 22.22 17.91 17.74
CA TRP A 358 21.37 17.11 18.63
C TRP A 358 21.38 17.66 20.07
N ILE A 359 20.20 17.86 20.67
CA ILE A 359 20.08 18.25 22.09
C ILE A 359 20.34 17.04 22.97
N VAL A 360 21.30 17.17 23.89
CA VAL A 360 21.63 16.15 24.88
C VAL A 360 20.95 16.53 26.19
N ASP A 361 19.86 15.84 26.56
CA ASP A 361 19.24 15.98 27.88
C ASP A 361 19.42 14.71 28.73
N GLY A 362 19.68 14.91 30.03
CA GLY A 362 20.47 14.06 30.92
C GLY A 362 20.02 12.62 31.18
N ASP A 363 18.83 12.21 30.75
CA ASP A 363 18.28 10.87 31.00
C ASP A 363 18.12 9.98 29.75
N ILE A 364 18.13 10.56 28.53
CA ILE A 364 18.15 9.80 27.27
C ILE A 364 19.51 9.99 26.62
N ASN A 365 20.53 9.49 27.33
CA ASN A 365 21.92 9.55 26.92
C ASN A 365 22.24 8.47 25.87
N ILE A 366 21.47 8.46 24.78
CA ILE A 366 21.86 7.84 23.53
C ILE A 366 21.96 8.99 22.54
N LEU A 367 23.02 9.76 22.71
CA LEU A 367 23.61 10.48 21.60
C LEU A 367 23.67 9.51 20.40
N PRO A 368 23.52 9.97 19.16
CA PRO A 368 24.22 9.34 18.05
C PRO A 368 25.75 9.55 18.26
N GLN A 369 26.27 9.14 19.41
CA GLN A 369 27.69 9.06 19.70
C GLN A 369 28.19 7.97 18.75
N GLN A 370 28.90 8.39 17.71
CA GLN A 370 29.69 7.53 16.83
C GLN A 370 28.94 6.75 15.73
N GLN A 371 27.82 7.26 15.19
CA GLN A 371 27.52 6.90 13.80
C GLN A 371 28.43 7.75 12.91
N GLN A 372 29.56 7.17 12.51
CA GLN A 372 30.32 7.67 11.37
C GLN A 372 29.31 8.01 10.27
N GLN A 373 29.33 9.26 9.77
CA GLN A 373 28.43 9.67 8.70
C GLN A 373 28.57 8.63 7.59
N LYS A 374 27.45 8.00 7.25
CA LYS A 374 27.41 6.97 6.22
C LYS A 374 27.05 7.65 4.92
N THR A 375 27.64 7.22 3.83
CA THR A 375 27.19 7.66 2.51
C THR A 375 26.29 6.61 1.86
N LEU A 376 25.48 7.03 0.90
CA LEU A 376 24.72 6.09 0.08
C LEU A 376 25.67 5.13 -0.64
N GLU A 377 26.83 5.60 -1.12
CA GLU A 377 27.87 4.78 -1.77
C GLU A 377 28.46 3.70 -0.86
N GLU A 378 28.54 3.95 0.45
CA GLU A 378 29.04 2.97 1.43
C GLU A 378 27.98 1.92 1.80
N LEU A 379 26.72 2.34 1.82
CA LEU A 379 25.58 1.49 2.18
C LEU A 379 25.09 0.64 1.01
N GLU A 380 25.27 1.12 -0.21
CA GLU A 380 24.89 0.44 -1.45
C GLU A 380 25.78 -0.79 -1.62
N GLY A 381 25.17 -1.98 -1.69
CA GLY A 381 25.88 -3.26 -1.72
C GLY A 381 25.50 -4.15 -2.90
N ARG A 382 24.68 -3.66 -3.83
CA ARG A 382 24.13 -4.42 -4.96
C ARG A 382 24.95 -4.23 -6.24
N PHE A 383 25.44 -3.03 -6.50
CA PHE A 383 26.22 -2.70 -7.68
C PHE A 383 27.73 -2.85 -7.42
N GLU A 384 28.51 -2.98 -8.50
CA GLU A 384 29.97 -2.97 -8.38
C GLU A 384 30.45 -1.61 -7.88
N LYS A 385 31.31 -1.60 -6.85
CA LYS A 385 31.78 -0.37 -6.20
C LYS A 385 32.56 0.51 -7.17
N GLY A 386 32.15 1.77 -7.32
CA GLY A 386 32.73 2.73 -8.26
C GLY A 386 32.32 2.50 -9.72
N SER A 387 31.34 1.63 -9.97
CA SER A 387 30.75 1.49 -11.30
C SER A 387 29.85 2.67 -11.64
N ARG A 388 29.69 2.93 -12.94
CA ARG A 388 28.75 3.93 -13.45
C ARG A 388 27.32 3.67 -12.96
N GLU A 389 26.89 2.41 -12.90
CA GLU A 389 25.54 2.05 -12.46
C GLU A 389 25.32 2.40 -10.97
N GLN A 390 26.32 2.16 -10.12
CA GLN A 390 26.28 2.60 -8.73
C GLN A 390 26.17 4.12 -8.62
N GLU A 391 27.01 4.86 -9.34
CA GLU A 391 27.02 6.33 -9.33
C GLU A 391 25.66 6.92 -9.77
N GLU A 392 25.10 6.39 -10.85
CA GLU A 392 23.79 6.81 -11.38
C GLU A 392 22.65 6.45 -10.43
N PHE A 393 22.68 5.27 -9.81
CA PHE A 393 21.69 4.87 -8.80
C PHE A 393 21.76 5.79 -7.59
N VAL A 394 22.95 6.06 -7.06
CA VAL A 394 23.11 6.91 -5.88
C VAL A 394 22.67 8.35 -6.21
N GLN A 395 22.99 8.87 -7.39
CA GLN A 395 22.50 10.17 -7.83
C GLN A 395 20.97 10.21 -7.93
N PHE A 396 20.36 9.16 -8.46
CA PHE A 396 18.91 9.00 -8.51
C PHE A 396 18.28 9.01 -7.12
N MET A 397 18.87 8.28 -6.16
CA MET A 397 18.41 8.27 -4.76
C MET A 397 18.48 9.65 -4.11
N ARG A 398 19.51 10.44 -4.41
CA ARG A 398 19.66 11.83 -3.93
C ARG A 398 18.57 12.75 -4.44
N CYS A 399 17.96 12.50 -5.60
CA CYS A 399 16.84 13.30 -6.08
C CYS A 399 15.58 13.17 -5.20
N MET A 400 15.46 12.09 -4.43
CA MET A 400 14.30 11.80 -3.57
C MET A 400 14.59 12.03 -2.07
N LEU A 401 15.81 11.71 -1.63
CA LEU A 401 16.20 11.71 -0.22
C LEU A 401 16.86 13.04 0.18
N GLN A 402 16.04 14.09 0.29
CA GLN A 402 16.46 15.43 0.72
C GLN A 402 15.76 15.86 2.00
N TRP A 403 16.47 16.63 2.84
CA TRP A 403 15.92 17.24 4.05
C TRP A 403 14.75 18.16 3.72
N ARG A 404 14.97 19.10 2.79
CA ARG A 404 13.91 20.04 2.38
C ARG A 404 12.97 19.35 1.40
N PRO A 405 11.65 19.37 1.65
CA PRO A 405 10.67 18.85 0.70
C PRO A 405 10.80 19.48 -0.69
N GLU A 406 11.07 20.79 -0.74
CA GLU A 406 11.23 21.58 -1.96
C GLU A 406 12.48 21.25 -2.79
N ASP A 407 13.48 20.57 -2.22
CA ASP A 407 14.69 20.14 -2.93
C ASP A 407 14.50 18.75 -3.59
N ARG A 408 13.38 18.06 -3.32
CA ARG A 408 13.08 16.76 -3.93
C ARG A 408 12.49 16.93 -5.31
N TRP A 409 12.90 16.05 -6.23
CA TRP A 409 12.35 16.01 -7.57
C TRP A 409 10.89 15.55 -7.56
N THR A 410 10.13 16.04 -8.52
CA THR A 410 8.77 15.60 -8.79
C THR A 410 8.76 14.21 -9.45
N ALA A 411 7.58 13.57 -9.47
CA ALA A 411 7.41 12.28 -10.14
C ALA A 411 7.70 12.37 -11.66
N GLU A 412 7.32 13.48 -12.31
CA GLU A 412 7.63 13.72 -13.73
C GLU A 412 9.15 13.75 -13.98
N GLU A 413 9.90 14.51 -13.18
CA GLU A 413 11.36 14.63 -13.29
C GLU A 413 12.07 13.29 -13.02
N LEU A 414 11.62 12.53 -12.01
CA LEU A 414 12.16 11.20 -11.71
C LEU A 414 11.87 10.19 -12.82
N GLY A 415 10.72 10.31 -13.48
CA GLY A 415 10.30 9.44 -14.58
C GLY A 415 11.21 9.52 -15.81
N VAL A 416 12.01 10.59 -15.95
CA VAL A 416 12.96 10.79 -17.06
C VAL A 416 14.43 10.72 -16.63
N HIS A 417 14.71 10.37 -15.37
CA HIS A 417 16.08 10.26 -14.87
C HIS A 417 16.86 9.16 -15.62
N PRO A 418 18.15 9.37 -16.00
CA PRO A 418 18.92 8.41 -16.80
C PRO A 418 18.93 6.98 -16.24
N TRP A 419 19.16 6.82 -14.94
CA TRP A 419 19.19 5.50 -14.29
C TRP A 419 17.94 4.65 -14.55
N ILE A 420 16.77 5.26 -14.73
CA ILE A 420 15.50 4.57 -15.01
C ILE A 420 15.44 4.02 -16.45
N TRP A 421 16.21 4.58 -17.37
CA TRP A 421 16.20 4.25 -18.80
C TRP A 421 17.48 3.58 -19.29
N ASP A 422 18.56 3.57 -18.50
CA ASP A 422 19.78 2.84 -18.81
C ASP A 422 19.53 1.32 -18.71
N GLU A 423 19.91 0.59 -19.78
CA GLU A 423 19.74 -0.87 -19.93
C GLU A 423 20.69 -1.69 -19.06
#